data_AF-A0A8T6CAN4-F1
#
_entry.id   AF-A0A8T6CAN4-F1
#
_cell.length_a   1.000
_cell.length_b   1.000
_cell.length_c   1.000
_cell.angle_alpha   90.00
_cell.angle_beta   90.00
_cell.angle_gamma   90.00
#
_symmetry.space_group_name_H-M   'P 1'
#
loop_
_entity.id
_entity.type
_entity.pdbx_description
1 polymer ?
#
loop_
_entity_poly.entity_id
_entity_poly.type
_entity_poly.pdbx_seq_one_letter_code
_entity_poly.pdbx_strand_id
1 'polypeptide(L)'
;MSRWIGEDHISSVLGASDAWRERCFLADGSLFSGESLWTLDNIQDLKERFLGNPIEGTERTFFEKLREQLEGAPNEVIRLAAEMVWLLVLFPIASATRPETKRVQIREVWGWSGIDLPETPYLSDDALKGVGHPGTAYLTRRYEQFGFILEVITEWKALPASERNELMATDVPWRFIAWLDGRENADRRPVRNAILYFLFPDHLERNLSNDHRRQIVDALKHRLPEERRPRGRNPPLRELDQAISDLRRGYEEEFGTRELDFYRPPIYAQWFTGIREKARTEIGAELRRVLSAYDLELRQCGSKKKTLKSCKPVDETIGFWENPADATNKPLRWLLHLELDEDRVIARVPDQHGARRIAFANTAQGTSGAITTRIVPAIRLRENKFVFYETWEWLLLHCFLPALPAGSSGQLFDEFDETTGKLTYMGRRQQYVAAGLITLQEDDNEFVVAELSRGIKYSEATEAIATLIHVAPAHAATTALQEEELQGDAG
;
A
#
# COMPACT_ATOMS: atom_id res chain seq x y z
N MET A 1 2.55 -1.00 19.83
CA MET A 1 1.33 -1.86 19.83
C MET A 1 0.46 -1.46 18.65
N SER A 2 0.04 -2.42 17.83
CA SER A 2 -0.73 -2.20 16.58
C SER A 2 -2.22 -1.89 16.78
N ARG A 3 -2.61 -1.50 18.01
CA ARG A 3 -3.98 -1.14 18.38
C ARG A 3 -4.44 0.20 17.80
N TRP A 4 -3.54 1.18 17.71
CA TRP A 4 -3.91 2.51 17.25
C TRP A 4 -4.12 2.52 15.74
N ILE A 5 -5.25 3.06 15.31
CA ILE A 5 -5.59 3.23 13.88
C ILE A 5 -6.04 4.66 13.58
N GLY A 6 -5.83 5.62 14.49
CA GLY A 6 -6.24 7.01 14.38
C GLY A 6 -7.76 7.26 14.36
N GLU A 7 -8.55 6.35 14.93
CA GLU A 7 -10.00 6.47 15.05
C GLU A 7 -10.43 6.18 16.51
N ASP A 8 -11.25 7.04 17.10
CA ASP A 8 -11.64 6.93 18.51
C ASP A 8 -12.40 5.64 18.84
N HIS A 9 -13.17 5.11 17.89
CA HIS A 9 -13.99 3.91 18.11
C HIS A 9 -13.18 2.62 18.25
N ILE A 10 -11.88 2.64 17.92
CA ILE A 10 -11.06 1.42 17.93
C ILE A 10 -10.97 0.79 19.32
N SER A 11 -11.00 1.59 20.39
CA SER A 11 -11.02 1.07 21.77
C SER A 11 -12.26 0.23 22.04
N SER A 12 -13.41 0.61 21.48
CA SER A 12 -14.67 -0.14 21.63
C SER A 12 -14.66 -1.43 20.80
N VAL A 13 -14.12 -1.39 19.58
CA VAL A 13 -13.96 -2.60 18.73
C VAL A 13 -13.02 -3.60 19.40
N LEU A 14 -11.84 -3.14 19.85
CA LEU A 14 -10.86 -3.99 20.51
C LEU A 14 -11.33 -4.47 21.88
N GLY A 15 -12.08 -3.66 22.63
CA GLY A 15 -12.72 -4.10 23.87
C GLY A 15 -13.74 -5.23 23.64
N ALA A 16 -14.50 -5.17 22.54
CA ALA A 16 -15.40 -6.26 22.17
C ALA A 16 -14.64 -7.51 21.69
N SER A 17 -13.52 -7.32 20.97
CA SER A 17 -12.59 -8.40 20.60
C SER A 17 -11.95 -9.07 21.81
N ASP A 18 -11.52 -8.30 22.81
CA ASP A 18 -10.94 -8.81 24.06
C ASP A 18 -11.99 -9.62 24.83
N ALA A 19 -13.24 -9.14 24.89
CA ALA A 19 -14.33 -9.90 25.50
C ALA A 19 -14.62 -11.22 24.78
N TRP A 20 -14.61 -11.22 23.44
CA TRP A 20 -14.73 -12.45 22.65
C TRP A 20 -13.56 -13.41 22.91
N ARG A 21 -12.33 -12.90 22.91
CA ARG A 21 -11.14 -13.71 23.19
C ARG A 21 -11.25 -14.43 24.54
N GLU A 22 -11.55 -13.69 25.60
CA GLU A 22 -11.58 -14.24 26.97
C GLU A 22 -12.81 -15.14 27.21
N ARG A 23 -14.00 -14.69 26.81
CA ARG A 23 -15.26 -15.38 27.14
C ARG A 23 -15.56 -16.56 26.21
N CYS A 24 -15.16 -16.46 24.93
CA CYS A 24 -15.65 -17.33 23.86
C CYS A 24 -14.54 -18.15 23.19
N PHE A 25 -13.39 -17.54 22.91
CA PHE A 25 -12.29 -18.25 22.27
C PHE A 25 -11.53 -19.12 23.28
N LEU A 26 -11.15 -18.55 24.43
CA LEU A 26 -10.42 -19.24 25.50
C LEU A 26 -11.33 -20.07 26.41
N ALA A 27 -12.51 -19.53 26.76
CA ALA A 27 -13.57 -20.21 27.50
C ALA A 27 -14.77 -20.54 26.60
N ASP A 28 -15.85 -21.14 27.11
CA ASP A 28 -16.97 -21.62 26.28
C ASP A 28 -18.24 -20.75 26.37
N GLY A 29 -18.12 -19.56 26.95
CA GLY A 29 -19.21 -18.63 27.20
C GLY A 29 -19.71 -17.90 25.95
N SER A 30 -20.89 -17.31 26.07
CA SER A 30 -21.48 -16.39 25.11
C SER A 30 -20.91 -14.98 25.23
N LEU A 31 -20.80 -14.29 24.09
CA LEU A 31 -20.49 -12.87 24.04
C LEU A 31 -21.68 -12.01 24.46
N PHE A 32 -22.90 -12.41 24.08
CA PHE A 32 -24.12 -11.60 24.27
C PHE A 32 -25.00 -12.02 25.45
N SER A 33 -24.80 -13.22 26.01
CA SER A 33 -25.59 -13.77 27.11
C SER A 33 -24.70 -14.37 28.22
N GLY A 34 -25.34 -14.94 29.25
CA GLY A 34 -24.67 -15.69 30.32
C GLY A 34 -24.54 -17.19 30.04
N GLU A 35 -24.95 -17.67 28.86
CA GLU A 35 -24.93 -19.09 28.49
C GLU A 35 -23.56 -19.54 27.98
N SER A 36 -23.37 -20.86 27.86
CA SER A 36 -22.20 -21.46 27.23
C SER A 36 -22.50 -21.82 25.77
N LEU A 37 -22.26 -20.89 24.85
CA LEU A 37 -22.53 -21.08 23.42
C LEU A 37 -21.32 -21.59 22.63
N TRP A 38 -20.10 -21.15 22.96
CA TRP A 38 -18.86 -21.49 22.23
C TRP A 38 -18.25 -22.82 22.69
N THR A 39 -19.09 -23.80 23.01
CA THR A 39 -18.68 -25.17 23.37
C THR A 39 -18.29 -25.94 22.11
N LEU A 40 -17.40 -26.93 22.26
CA LEU A 40 -16.99 -27.79 21.14
C LEU A 40 -18.19 -28.47 20.47
N ASP A 41 -19.15 -28.96 21.25
CA ASP A 41 -20.35 -29.65 20.75
C ASP A 41 -21.20 -28.75 19.85
N ASN A 42 -21.48 -27.51 20.29
CA ASN A 42 -22.27 -26.56 19.49
C ASN A 42 -21.53 -26.15 18.20
N ILE A 43 -20.21 -25.99 18.29
CA ILE A 43 -19.37 -25.64 17.14
C ILE A 43 -19.33 -26.78 16.12
N GLN A 44 -19.25 -28.02 16.58
CA GLN A 44 -19.28 -29.21 15.71
C GLN A 44 -20.64 -29.36 15.02
N ASP A 45 -21.75 -29.17 15.74
CA ASP A 45 -23.10 -29.20 15.15
C ASP A 45 -23.26 -28.10 14.09
N LEU A 46 -22.85 -26.86 14.40
CA LEU A 46 -22.86 -25.76 13.44
C LEU A 46 -22.00 -26.05 12.21
N LYS A 47 -20.81 -26.64 12.40
CA LYS A 47 -19.91 -27.03 11.32
C LYS A 47 -20.53 -28.09 10.42
N GLU A 48 -21.13 -29.13 10.99
CA GLU A 48 -21.78 -30.21 10.23
C GLU A 48 -22.93 -29.66 9.39
N ARG A 49 -23.80 -28.83 9.97
CA ARG A 49 -24.91 -28.20 9.26
C ARG A 49 -24.47 -27.28 8.13
N PHE A 50 -23.44 -26.48 8.35
CA PHE A 50 -23.01 -25.46 7.40
C PHE A 50 -22.05 -25.98 6.33
N LEU A 51 -21.02 -26.73 6.71
CA LEU A 51 -20.01 -27.27 5.79
C LEU A 51 -20.36 -28.67 5.27
N GLY A 52 -21.09 -29.48 6.05
CA GLY A 52 -21.53 -30.81 5.63
C GLY A 52 -22.73 -30.79 4.67
N ASN A 53 -23.46 -29.67 4.60
CA ASN A 53 -24.58 -29.48 3.68
C ASN A 53 -24.44 -28.16 2.87
N PRO A 54 -23.45 -28.05 1.96
CA PRO A 54 -23.21 -26.82 1.21
C PRO A 54 -24.36 -26.49 0.24
N ILE A 55 -24.88 -25.26 0.31
CA ILE A 55 -25.86 -24.74 -0.65
C ILE A 55 -25.16 -23.89 -1.70
N GLU A 56 -25.06 -24.40 -2.93
CA GLU A 56 -24.40 -23.72 -4.06
C GLU A 56 -25.31 -22.68 -4.75
N GLY A 57 -24.81 -22.02 -5.79
CA GLY A 57 -25.56 -21.05 -6.59
C GLY A 57 -25.56 -19.62 -6.06
N THR A 58 -26.06 -18.68 -6.88
CA THR A 58 -26.06 -17.23 -6.59
C THR A 58 -27.46 -16.65 -6.35
N GLU A 59 -28.51 -17.49 -6.45
CA GLU A 59 -29.91 -17.08 -6.30
C GLU A 59 -30.29 -16.73 -4.86
N ARG A 60 -29.59 -17.33 -3.88
CA ARG A 60 -29.78 -17.08 -2.45
C ARG A 60 -28.57 -16.35 -1.88
N THR A 61 -28.85 -15.38 -1.02
CA THR A 61 -27.86 -14.68 -0.19
C THR A 61 -27.22 -15.62 0.83
N PHE A 62 -26.10 -15.19 1.41
CA PHE A 62 -25.44 -15.92 2.49
C PHE A 62 -26.39 -16.23 3.67
N PHE A 63 -27.23 -15.27 4.07
CA PHE A 63 -28.12 -15.44 5.23
C PHE A 63 -29.31 -16.35 4.93
N GLU A 64 -29.87 -16.31 3.71
CA GLU A 64 -30.92 -17.25 3.30
C GLU A 64 -30.42 -18.70 3.33
N LYS A 65 -29.20 -18.92 2.82
CA LYS A 65 -28.55 -20.24 2.88
C LYS A 65 -28.28 -20.67 4.32
N LEU A 66 -27.70 -19.78 5.12
CA LEU A 66 -27.41 -20.08 6.53
C LEU A 66 -28.69 -20.44 7.29
N ARG A 67 -29.80 -19.74 7.05
CA ARG A 67 -31.10 -20.03 7.67
C ARG A 67 -31.59 -21.45 7.34
N GLU A 68 -31.56 -21.82 6.07
CA GLU A 68 -31.97 -23.15 5.60
C GLU A 68 -31.06 -24.25 6.16
N GLN A 69 -29.76 -24.02 6.20
CA GLN A 69 -28.79 -24.95 6.79
C GLN A 69 -29.00 -25.14 8.30
N LEU A 70 -29.59 -24.15 8.99
CA LEU A 70 -29.90 -24.18 10.42
C LEU A 70 -31.32 -24.65 10.74
N GLU A 71 -32.10 -25.10 9.76
CA GLU A 71 -33.43 -25.65 10.03
C GLU A 71 -33.36 -26.85 10.99
N GLY A 72 -34.15 -26.79 12.06
CA GLY A 72 -34.15 -27.81 13.11
C GLY A 72 -32.91 -27.85 13.99
N ALA A 73 -32.04 -26.83 13.94
CA ALA A 73 -30.90 -26.70 14.85
C ALA A 73 -31.36 -26.34 16.28
N PRO A 74 -30.62 -26.77 17.33
CA PRO A 74 -30.82 -26.26 18.68
C PRO A 74 -30.69 -24.73 18.76
N ASN A 75 -31.43 -24.11 19.67
CA ASN A 75 -31.42 -22.65 19.83
C ASN A 75 -30.03 -22.11 20.19
N GLU A 76 -29.23 -22.89 20.91
CA GLU A 76 -27.84 -22.60 21.26
C GLU A 76 -26.96 -22.51 20.00
N VAL A 77 -27.16 -23.42 19.04
CA VAL A 77 -26.41 -23.46 17.77
C VAL A 77 -26.77 -22.28 16.88
N ILE A 78 -28.05 -21.91 16.82
CA ILE A 78 -28.51 -20.72 16.09
C ILE A 78 -27.88 -19.44 16.67
N ARG A 79 -27.89 -19.31 18.00
CA ARG A 79 -27.29 -18.15 18.69
C ARG A 79 -25.76 -18.11 18.57
N LEU A 80 -25.10 -19.27 18.59
CA LEU A 80 -23.68 -19.39 18.26
C LEU A 80 -23.40 -18.90 16.82
N ALA A 81 -24.24 -19.27 15.85
CA ALA A 81 -24.10 -18.80 14.48
C ALA A 81 -24.19 -17.26 14.39
N ALA A 82 -25.06 -16.63 15.18
CA ALA A 82 -25.16 -15.18 15.27
C ALA A 82 -23.87 -14.54 15.83
N GLU A 83 -23.25 -15.12 16.86
CA GLU A 83 -21.98 -14.64 17.42
C GLU A 83 -20.79 -14.86 16.46
N MET A 84 -20.81 -15.93 15.66
CA MET A 84 -19.82 -16.11 14.59
C MET A 84 -20.03 -15.12 13.44
N VAL A 85 -21.27 -14.76 13.12
CA VAL A 85 -21.57 -13.67 12.19
C VAL A 85 -21.04 -12.35 12.73
N TRP A 86 -21.20 -12.08 14.04
CA TRP A 86 -20.60 -10.90 14.67
C TRP A 86 -19.09 -10.84 14.45
N LEU A 87 -18.35 -11.95 14.67
CA LEU A 87 -16.91 -12.01 14.42
C LEU A 87 -16.57 -11.75 12.94
N LEU A 88 -17.35 -12.34 12.01
CA LEU A 88 -17.20 -12.16 10.57
C LEU A 88 -17.44 -10.71 10.13
N VAL A 89 -18.29 -9.96 10.81
CA VAL A 89 -18.61 -8.57 10.44
C VAL A 89 -17.92 -7.54 11.35
N LEU A 90 -17.11 -7.95 12.33
CA LEU A 90 -16.43 -7.02 13.23
C LEU A 90 -15.38 -6.19 12.47
N PHE A 91 -14.57 -6.83 11.62
CA PHE A 91 -13.44 -6.19 10.95
C PHE A 91 -13.82 -5.06 9.96
N PRO A 92 -14.79 -5.23 9.03
CA PRO A 92 -15.06 -4.25 7.97
C PRO A 92 -15.40 -2.86 8.52
N ILE A 93 -14.81 -1.77 8.00
CA ILE A 93 -15.19 -0.42 8.42
C ILE A 93 -16.59 -0.01 7.96
N ALA A 94 -17.14 1.05 8.59
CA ALA A 94 -18.47 1.59 8.32
C ALA A 94 -18.75 1.94 6.84
N SER A 95 -17.74 2.38 6.08
CA SER A 95 -17.90 2.67 4.64
C SER A 95 -18.02 1.42 3.77
N ALA A 96 -17.63 0.24 4.28
CA ALA A 96 -17.85 -1.06 3.63
C ALA A 96 -19.15 -1.73 4.11
N THR A 97 -19.36 -1.78 5.43
CA THR A 97 -20.59 -2.28 6.05
C THR A 97 -20.91 -1.43 7.27
N ARG A 98 -22.05 -0.73 7.26
CA ARG A 98 -22.43 0.18 8.34
C ARG A 98 -22.73 -0.56 9.65
N PRO A 99 -22.46 0.04 10.83
CA PRO A 99 -22.77 -0.56 12.13
C PRO A 99 -24.21 -1.07 12.26
N GLU A 100 -25.18 -0.31 11.75
CA GLU A 100 -26.60 -0.65 11.82
C GLU A 100 -26.89 -1.91 10.98
N THR A 101 -26.29 -2.02 9.80
CA THR A 101 -26.42 -3.20 8.94
C THR A 101 -25.84 -4.44 9.61
N LYS A 102 -24.68 -4.33 10.27
CA LYS A 102 -24.09 -5.44 11.04
C LYS A 102 -25.01 -5.89 12.15
N ARG A 103 -25.56 -4.94 12.92
CA ARG A 103 -26.50 -5.22 14.01
C ARG A 103 -27.77 -5.90 13.53
N VAL A 104 -28.34 -5.45 12.40
CA VAL A 104 -29.50 -6.10 11.77
C VAL A 104 -29.18 -7.54 11.39
N GLN A 105 -28.03 -7.80 10.76
CA GLN A 105 -27.61 -9.16 10.38
C GLN A 105 -27.45 -10.07 11.60
N ILE A 106 -26.83 -9.59 12.68
CA ILE A 106 -26.65 -10.36 13.92
C ILE A 106 -28.00 -10.63 14.59
N ARG A 107 -28.86 -9.61 14.67
CA ARG A 107 -30.20 -9.73 15.26
C ARG A 107 -31.10 -10.67 14.47
N GLU A 108 -31.01 -10.65 13.14
CA GLU A 108 -31.75 -11.55 12.27
C GLU A 108 -31.39 -13.01 12.57
N VAL A 109 -30.09 -13.34 12.55
CA VAL A 109 -29.62 -14.71 12.83
C VAL A 109 -29.96 -15.15 14.24
N TRP A 110 -29.78 -14.27 15.24
CA TRP A 110 -30.15 -14.58 16.63
C TRP A 110 -31.64 -14.84 16.77
N GLY A 111 -32.48 -14.03 16.12
CA GLY A 111 -33.94 -14.15 16.17
C GLY A 111 -34.49 -15.45 15.60
N TRP A 112 -33.72 -16.19 14.79
CA TRP A 112 -34.12 -17.53 14.33
C TRP A 112 -34.27 -18.54 15.48
N SER A 113 -33.69 -18.27 16.66
CA SER A 113 -33.88 -19.09 17.86
C SER A 113 -35.18 -18.79 18.61
N GLY A 114 -35.99 -17.84 18.12
CA GLY A 114 -37.26 -17.44 18.73
C GLY A 114 -37.15 -16.52 19.95
N ILE A 115 -35.96 -15.99 20.25
CA ILE A 115 -35.76 -15.00 21.32
C ILE A 115 -35.10 -13.74 20.79
N ASP A 116 -35.36 -12.61 21.45
CA ASP A 116 -34.76 -11.33 21.08
C ASP A 116 -33.27 -11.27 21.46
N LEU A 117 -32.50 -10.55 20.66
CA LEU A 117 -31.08 -10.29 20.91
C LEU A 117 -30.92 -9.39 22.15
N PRO A 118 -30.16 -9.81 23.19
CA PRO A 118 -29.92 -8.97 24.36
C PRO A 118 -29.19 -7.67 24.01
N GLU A 119 -29.50 -6.61 24.74
CA GLU A 119 -28.74 -5.37 24.66
C GLU A 119 -27.36 -5.54 25.33
N THR A 120 -26.30 -5.15 24.62
CA THR A 120 -24.92 -5.34 25.05
C THR A 120 -24.00 -4.27 24.44
N PRO A 121 -22.97 -3.80 25.18
CA PRO A 121 -22.01 -2.81 24.65
C PRO A 121 -21.28 -3.30 23.39
N TYR A 122 -21.15 -4.62 23.19
CA TYR A 122 -20.47 -5.22 22.03
C TYR A 122 -21.25 -5.07 20.71
N LEU A 123 -22.48 -4.54 20.77
CA LEU A 123 -23.33 -4.21 19.63
C LEU A 123 -23.55 -2.70 19.48
N SER A 124 -22.86 -1.86 20.25
CA SER A 124 -22.88 -0.40 20.09
C SER A 124 -22.36 0.02 18.70
N ASP A 125 -22.69 1.23 18.25
CA ASP A 125 -22.19 1.73 16.96
C ASP A 125 -20.65 1.75 16.96
N ASP A 126 -20.02 2.20 18.05
CA ASP A 126 -18.55 2.25 18.15
C ASP A 126 -17.92 0.86 18.10
N ALA A 127 -18.48 -0.14 18.80
CA ALA A 127 -17.99 -1.51 18.73
C ALA A 127 -18.14 -2.13 17.33
N LEU A 128 -19.08 -1.65 16.52
CA LEU A 128 -19.37 -2.16 15.18
C LEU A 128 -18.83 -1.28 14.04
N LYS A 129 -18.14 -0.16 14.31
CA LYS A 129 -17.54 0.70 13.27
C LYS A 129 -16.37 0.07 12.53
N GLY A 130 -15.76 -0.98 13.08
CA GLY A 130 -14.74 -1.82 12.45
C GLY A 130 -13.34 -1.21 12.40
N VAL A 131 -12.42 -1.90 11.72
CA VAL A 131 -10.96 -1.69 11.81
C VAL A 131 -10.34 -1.29 10.47
N GLY A 132 -10.70 -1.99 9.40
CA GLY A 132 -10.13 -1.74 8.07
C GLY A 132 -11.05 -2.12 6.91
N HIS A 133 -10.66 -1.74 5.70
CA HIS A 133 -11.29 -2.26 4.49
C HIS A 133 -10.88 -3.73 4.28
N PRO A 134 -11.83 -4.67 4.22
CA PRO A 134 -11.50 -6.09 4.19
C PRO A 134 -11.23 -6.63 2.76
N GLY A 135 -11.50 -5.81 1.74
CA GLY A 135 -11.44 -6.20 0.33
C GLY A 135 -12.69 -6.95 -0.15
N THR A 136 -12.87 -6.98 -1.48
CA THR A 136 -14.07 -7.54 -2.12
C THR A 136 -14.25 -9.02 -1.81
N ALA A 137 -13.18 -9.81 -1.84
CA ALA A 137 -13.25 -11.25 -1.60
C ALA A 137 -13.80 -11.59 -0.20
N TYR A 138 -13.44 -10.82 0.83
CA TYR A 138 -13.97 -11.01 2.18
C TYR A 138 -15.49 -10.75 2.24
N LEU A 139 -15.96 -9.71 1.54
CA LEU A 139 -17.37 -9.30 1.55
C LEU A 139 -18.26 -10.22 0.71
N THR A 140 -17.76 -10.71 -0.43
CA THR A 140 -18.54 -11.52 -1.39
C THR A 140 -18.42 -13.01 -1.15
N ARG A 141 -17.32 -13.50 -0.55
CA ARG A 141 -17.09 -14.93 -0.26
C ARG A 141 -17.29 -15.24 1.22
N ARG A 142 -18.40 -14.75 1.80
CA ARG A 142 -18.74 -14.95 3.22
C ARG A 142 -18.81 -16.41 3.60
N TYR A 143 -19.29 -17.28 2.71
CA TYR A 143 -19.30 -18.73 2.93
C TYR A 143 -17.88 -19.26 3.24
N GLU A 144 -16.89 -18.90 2.42
CA GLU A 144 -15.50 -19.32 2.63
C GLU A 144 -14.89 -18.73 3.91
N GLN A 145 -15.24 -17.49 4.27
CA GLN A 145 -14.74 -16.87 5.50
C GLN A 145 -15.36 -17.50 6.76
N PHE A 146 -16.69 -17.68 6.75
CA PHE A 146 -17.43 -18.29 7.85
C PHE A 146 -17.02 -19.75 8.05
N GLY A 147 -16.87 -20.50 6.95
CA GLY A 147 -16.36 -21.86 6.96
C GLY A 147 -14.97 -21.97 7.58
N PHE A 148 -14.05 -21.07 7.22
CA PHE A 148 -12.71 -21.06 7.82
C PHE A 148 -12.73 -20.71 9.31
N ILE A 149 -13.60 -19.79 9.76
CA ILE A 149 -13.80 -19.54 11.20
C ILE A 149 -14.24 -20.84 11.89
N LEU A 150 -15.25 -21.54 11.35
CA LEU A 150 -15.74 -22.80 11.92
C LEU A 150 -14.62 -23.84 12.01
N GLU A 151 -13.83 -24.03 10.96
CA GLU A 151 -12.71 -24.97 10.95
C GLU A 151 -11.70 -24.65 12.04
N VAL A 152 -11.22 -23.40 12.10
CA VAL A 152 -10.23 -22.94 13.07
C VAL A 152 -10.75 -23.09 14.50
N ILE A 153 -11.98 -22.66 14.77
CA ILE A 153 -12.56 -22.72 16.11
C ILE A 153 -12.83 -24.18 16.54
N THR A 154 -13.30 -25.04 15.63
CA THR A 154 -13.49 -26.48 15.91
C THR A 154 -12.17 -27.12 16.31
N GLU A 155 -11.12 -26.90 15.51
CA GLU A 155 -9.82 -27.50 15.77
C GLU A 155 -9.18 -26.93 17.04
N TRP A 156 -9.28 -25.62 17.27
CA TRP A 156 -8.83 -24.98 18.49
C TRP A 156 -9.48 -25.60 19.73
N LYS A 157 -10.81 -25.72 19.74
CA LYS A 157 -11.56 -26.26 20.88
C LYS A 157 -11.32 -27.76 21.11
N ALA A 158 -10.94 -28.49 20.06
CA ALA A 158 -10.56 -29.90 20.16
C ALA A 158 -9.15 -30.12 20.75
N LEU A 159 -8.30 -29.08 20.79
CA LEU A 159 -6.97 -29.19 21.38
C LEU A 159 -7.04 -29.41 22.91
N PRO A 160 -6.15 -30.25 23.46
CA PRO A 160 -5.94 -30.34 24.90
C PRO A 160 -5.67 -28.95 25.51
N ALA A 161 -6.17 -28.71 26.72
CA ALA A 161 -5.99 -27.43 27.40
C ALA A 161 -4.51 -27.04 27.56
N SER A 162 -3.62 -28.01 27.77
CA SER A 162 -2.17 -27.79 27.83
C SER A 162 -1.59 -27.22 26.54
N GLU A 163 -2.03 -27.74 25.38
CA GLU A 163 -1.56 -27.29 24.08
C GLU A 163 -2.11 -25.90 23.75
N ARG A 164 -3.39 -25.64 24.05
CA ARG A 164 -3.97 -24.29 23.95
C ARG A 164 -3.21 -23.26 24.78
N ASN A 165 -2.90 -23.60 26.03
CA ASN A 165 -2.13 -22.73 26.92
C ASN A 165 -0.72 -22.48 26.37
N GLU A 166 -0.06 -23.51 25.84
CA GLU A 166 1.27 -23.37 25.25
C GLU A 166 1.25 -22.43 24.04
N LEU A 167 0.28 -22.59 23.12
CA LEU A 167 0.11 -21.74 21.93
C LEU A 167 -0.18 -20.27 22.26
N MET A 168 -0.83 -19.99 23.40
CA MET A 168 -1.19 -18.64 23.83
C MET A 168 -0.19 -17.97 24.79
N ALA A 169 0.76 -18.73 25.35
CA ALA A 169 1.71 -18.21 26.34
C ALA A 169 3.18 -18.26 25.89
N THR A 170 3.53 -19.13 24.94
CA THR A 170 4.92 -19.32 24.52
C THR A 170 5.18 -18.71 23.14
N ASP A 171 6.17 -17.81 23.04
CA ASP A 171 6.58 -17.17 21.78
C ASP A 171 5.38 -16.56 21.02
N VAL A 172 4.58 -15.78 21.75
CA VAL A 172 3.36 -15.13 21.26
C VAL A 172 3.72 -14.00 20.28
N PRO A 173 3.07 -13.90 19.11
CA PRO A 173 1.97 -14.73 18.58
C PRO A 173 2.43 -15.87 17.64
N TRP A 174 3.75 -16.09 17.52
CA TRP A 174 4.35 -16.85 16.43
C TRP A 174 4.06 -18.34 16.45
N ARG A 175 3.91 -18.95 17.64
CA ARG A 175 3.49 -20.36 17.75
C ARG A 175 2.04 -20.56 17.33
N PHE A 176 1.14 -19.67 17.76
CA PHE A 176 -0.26 -19.69 17.32
C PHE A 176 -0.36 -19.50 15.80
N ILE A 177 0.38 -18.54 15.24
CA ILE A 177 0.44 -18.33 13.78
C ILE A 177 0.91 -19.58 13.06
N ALA A 178 1.96 -20.25 13.54
CA ALA A 178 2.44 -21.49 12.92
C ALA A 178 1.39 -22.61 12.94
N TRP A 179 0.64 -22.73 14.05
CA TRP A 179 -0.48 -23.67 14.15
C TRP A 179 -1.62 -23.33 13.16
N LEU A 180 -1.99 -22.05 13.08
CA LEU A 180 -3.05 -21.55 12.20
C LEU A 180 -2.69 -21.66 10.72
N ASP A 181 -1.45 -21.33 10.35
CA ASP A 181 -0.95 -21.42 8.98
C ASP A 181 -0.80 -22.88 8.50
N GLY A 182 -0.81 -23.85 9.43
CA GLY A 182 -0.89 -25.27 9.13
C GLY A 182 -2.28 -25.76 8.69
N ARG A 183 -3.32 -24.91 8.77
CA ARG A 183 -4.68 -25.26 8.33
C ARG A 183 -4.81 -25.15 6.81
N GLU A 184 -5.71 -25.95 6.24
CA GLU A 184 -5.94 -25.92 4.80
C GLU A 184 -6.43 -24.52 4.35
N ASN A 185 -5.85 -24.02 3.25
CA ASN A 185 -6.20 -22.73 2.66
C ASN A 185 -6.02 -21.49 3.57
N ALA A 186 -5.32 -21.59 4.71
CA ALA A 186 -5.11 -20.46 5.62
C ALA A 186 -4.51 -19.22 4.92
N ASP A 187 -3.64 -19.43 3.94
CA ASP A 187 -3.01 -18.40 3.12
C ASP A 187 -3.95 -17.72 2.09
N ARG A 188 -5.14 -18.29 1.87
CA ARG A 188 -6.14 -17.83 0.90
C ARG A 188 -7.36 -17.18 1.54
N ARG A 189 -7.46 -17.19 2.88
CA ARG A 189 -8.63 -16.70 3.62
C ARG A 189 -8.29 -15.38 4.32
N PRO A 190 -8.77 -14.21 3.86
CA PRO A 190 -8.46 -12.95 4.53
C PRO A 190 -8.95 -12.89 5.98
N VAL A 191 -9.98 -13.68 6.36
CA VAL A 191 -10.42 -13.80 7.75
C VAL A 191 -9.37 -14.40 8.70
N ARG A 192 -8.42 -15.20 8.20
CA ARG A 192 -7.22 -15.61 8.96
C ARG A 192 -6.54 -14.42 9.60
N ASN A 193 -6.36 -13.36 8.83
CA ASN A 193 -5.69 -12.14 9.29
C ASN A 193 -6.57 -11.33 10.26
N ALA A 194 -7.90 -11.40 10.12
CA ALA A 194 -8.81 -10.74 11.06
C ALA A 194 -8.78 -11.43 12.42
N ILE A 195 -8.84 -12.77 12.45
CA ILE A 195 -8.71 -13.58 13.68
C ILE A 195 -7.40 -13.22 14.40
N LEU A 196 -6.29 -13.20 13.67
CA LEU A 196 -4.99 -12.88 14.24
C LEU A 196 -4.87 -11.46 14.77
N TYR A 197 -5.40 -10.47 14.05
CA TYR A 197 -5.43 -9.09 14.55
C TYR A 197 -6.24 -8.99 15.85
N PHE A 198 -7.40 -9.65 15.91
CA PHE A 198 -8.27 -9.62 17.09
C PHE A 198 -7.72 -10.40 18.29
N LEU A 199 -6.96 -11.47 18.06
CA LEU A 199 -6.30 -12.22 19.13
C LEU A 199 -5.00 -11.55 19.62
N PHE A 200 -4.26 -10.89 18.72
CA PHE A 200 -2.93 -10.34 19.00
C PHE A 200 -2.74 -8.90 18.48
N PRO A 201 -3.62 -7.95 18.86
CA PRO A 201 -3.59 -6.58 18.31
C PRO A 201 -2.36 -5.78 18.76
N ASP A 202 -1.58 -6.29 19.71
CA ASP A 202 -0.32 -5.69 20.16
C ASP A 202 0.87 -6.07 19.29
N HIS A 203 0.76 -7.18 18.55
CA HIS A 203 1.86 -7.77 17.79
C HIS A 203 1.66 -7.72 16.28
N LEU A 204 0.39 -7.75 15.83
CA LEU A 204 0.04 -7.89 14.42
C LEU A 204 -0.74 -6.68 13.92
N GLU A 205 -0.44 -6.29 12.69
CA GLU A 205 -1.09 -5.18 12.01
C GLU A 205 -2.48 -5.57 11.46
N ARG A 206 -3.35 -4.57 11.30
CA ARG A 206 -4.71 -4.74 10.74
C ARG A 206 -4.78 -5.03 9.25
N ASN A 207 -3.68 -5.48 8.63
CA ASN A 207 -3.65 -5.73 7.19
C ASN A 207 -4.34 -7.06 6.86
N LEU A 208 -5.51 -7.06 6.19
CA LEU A 208 -6.10 -8.35 5.73
C LEU A 208 -5.52 -8.86 4.42
N SER A 209 -4.94 -7.96 3.60
CA SER A 209 -4.42 -8.31 2.28
C SER A 209 -3.00 -8.87 2.36
N ASN A 210 -2.81 -10.10 1.90
CA ASN A 210 -1.48 -10.69 1.73
C ASN A 210 -0.65 -9.94 0.69
N ASP A 211 -1.31 -9.32 -0.30
CA ASP A 211 -0.63 -8.46 -1.27
C ASP A 211 -0.09 -7.19 -0.60
N HIS A 212 -0.88 -6.54 0.27
CA HIS A 212 -0.39 -5.36 0.99
C HIS A 212 0.77 -5.69 1.92
N ARG A 213 0.75 -6.85 2.61
CA ARG A 213 1.91 -7.32 3.39
C ARG A 213 3.18 -7.37 2.54
N ARG A 214 3.09 -7.96 1.34
CA ARG A 214 4.23 -8.03 0.41
C ARG A 214 4.67 -6.65 -0.04
N GLN A 215 3.74 -5.76 -0.38
CA GLN A 215 4.06 -4.39 -0.77
C GLN A 215 4.76 -3.61 0.36
N ILE A 216 4.25 -3.71 1.60
CA ILE A 216 4.85 -3.10 2.79
C ILE A 216 6.28 -3.59 2.96
N VAL A 217 6.48 -4.92 2.99
CA VAL A 217 7.81 -5.51 3.19
C VAL A 217 8.73 -5.17 2.03
N ASP A 218 8.29 -5.27 0.77
CA ASP A 218 9.14 -4.97 -0.38
C ASP A 218 9.61 -3.51 -0.40
N ALA A 219 8.73 -2.58 -0.06
CA ALA A 219 9.08 -1.15 0.00
C ALA A 219 10.00 -0.83 1.18
N LEU A 220 9.79 -1.49 2.33
CA LEU A 220 10.42 -1.08 3.60
C LEU A 220 11.52 -2.01 4.10
N LYS A 221 11.78 -3.15 3.45
CA LYS A 221 12.81 -4.12 3.89
C LYS A 221 14.23 -3.55 4.00
N HIS A 222 14.52 -2.43 3.35
CA HIS A 222 15.80 -1.74 3.52
C HIS A 222 16.03 -1.28 4.96
N ARG A 223 14.96 -1.02 5.73
CA ARG A 223 14.99 -0.69 7.17
C ARG A 223 15.22 -1.90 8.07
N LEU A 224 15.17 -3.12 7.53
CA LEU A 224 15.41 -4.35 8.28
C LEU A 224 16.89 -4.79 8.15
N PRO A 225 17.48 -5.39 9.22
CA PRO A 225 18.74 -6.12 9.13
C PRO A 225 18.67 -7.19 8.03
N GLU A 226 19.77 -7.40 7.30
CA GLU A 226 19.80 -8.25 6.10
C GLU A 226 19.34 -9.69 6.36
N GLU A 227 19.74 -10.24 7.49
CA GLU A 227 19.39 -11.57 7.99
C GLU A 227 17.90 -11.73 8.33
N ARG A 228 17.19 -10.61 8.55
CA ARG A 228 15.75 -10.59 8.87
C ARG A 228 14.86 -10.28 7.67
N ARG A 229 15.43 -9.98 6.50
CA ARG A 229 14.65 -9.67 5.29
C ARG A 229 14.04 -10.96 4.73
N PRO A 230 12.70 -11.03 4.57
CA PRO A 230 12.06 -12.18 3.93
C PRO A 230 12.63 -12.40 2.51
N ARG A 231 12.89 -13.67 2.17
CA ARG A 231 13.54 -14.05 0.91
C ARG A 231 12.57 -14.74 -0.05
N GLY A 232 12.88 -14.66 -1.34
CA GLY A 232 12.09 -15.29 -2.40
C GLY A 232 10.90 -14.44 -2.85
N ARG A 233 10.16 -14.94 -3.85
CA ARG A 233 9.03 -14.21 -4.47
C ARG A 233 7.76 -14.26 -3.62
N ASN A 234 7.57 -15.36 -2.88
CA ASN A 234 6.41 -15.62 -2.04
C ASN A 234 6.89 -16.15 -0.68
N PRO A 235 7.47 -15.31 0.18
CA PRO A 235 7.85 -15.73 1.52
C PRO A 235 6.61 -16.20 2.31
N PRO A 236 6.78 -17.12 3.28
CA PRO A 236 5.72 -17.52 4.21
C PRO A 236 5.05 -16.31 4.88
N LEU A 237 3.74 -16.39 5.13
CA LEU A 237 3.00 -15.27 5.74
C LEU A 237 3.54 -14.90 7.11
N ARG A 238 3.93 -15.88 7.93
CA ARG A 238 4.59 -15.65 9.22
C ARG A 238 5.85 -14.78 9.09
N GLU A 239 6.68 -14.99 8.07
CA GLU A 239 7.89 -14.19 7.86
C GLU A 239 7.54 -12.74 7.49
N LEU A 240 6.47 -12.53 6.72
CA LEU A 240 5.95 -11.19 6.43
C LEU A 240 5.41 -10.52 7.70
N ASP A 241 4.65 -11.24 8.53
CA ASP A 241 4.11 -10.73 9.80
C ASP A 241 5.26 -10.35 10.77
N GLN A 242 6.32 -11.16 10.85
CA GLN A 242 7.53 -10.87 11.64
C GLN A 242 8.27 -9.63 11.12
N ALA A 243 8.49 -9.55 9.80
CA ALA A 243 9.12 -8.40 9.18
C ALA A 243 8.34 -7.10 9.43
N ILE A 244 7.01 -7.15 9.36
CA ILE A 244 6.15 -5.98 9.63
C ILE A 244 6.19 -5.59 11.12
N SER A 245 6.22 -6.56 12.03
CA SER A 245 6.37 -6.31 13.47
C SER A 245 7.72 -5.64 13.78
N ASP A 246 8.80 -6.11 13.15
CA ASP A 246 10.13 -5.50 13.27
C ASP A 246 10.18 -4.08 12.68
N LEU A 247 9.57 -3.87 11.51
CA LEU A 247 9.42 -2.54 10.91
C LEU A 247 8.65 -1.59 11.83
N ARG A 248 7.57 -2.07 12.47
CA ARG A 248 6.82 -1.25 13.43
C ARG A 248 7.70 -0.83 14.59
N ARG A 249 8.41 -1.76 15.23
CA ARG A 249 9.30 -1.41 16.35
C ARG A 249 10.32 -0.35 15.94
N GLY A 250 10.90 -0.49 14.75
CA GLY A 250 11.81 0.53 14.20
C GLY A 250 11.15 1.91 14.01
N TYR A 251 9.88 1.97 13.58
CA TYR A 251 9.15 3.24 13.51
C TYR A 251 8.74 3.78 14.88
N GLU A 252 8.38 2.92 15.84
CA GLU A 252 8.03 3.35 17.20
C GLU A 252 9.24 3.99 17.91
N GLU A 253 10.43 3.43 17.69
CA GLU A 253 11.70 4.00 18.16
C GLU A 253 12.04 5.32 17.46
N GLU A 254 11.92 5.37 16.12
CA GLU A 254 12.22 6.56 15.31
C GLU A 254 11.30 7.75 15.65
N PHE A 255 9.99 7.52 15.72
CA PHE A 255 9.01 8.59 15.95
C PHE A 255 8.73 8.85 17.43
N GLY A 256 9.28 8.04 18.34
CA GLY A 256 9.05 8.17 19.78
C GLY A 256 7.58 7.99 20.18
N THR A 257 6.78 7.28 19.37
CA THR A 257 5.34 7.09 19.60
C THR A 257 4.89 5.68 19.22
N ARG A 258 3.85 5.20 19.90
CA ARG A 258 3.16 3.95 19.56
C ARG A 258 1.91 4.17 18.71
N GLU A 259 1.54 5.43 18.48
CA GLU A 259 0.39 5.84 17.67
C GLU A 259 0.76 5.85 16.19
N LEU A 260 0.98 4.65 15.64
CA LEU A 260 1.38 4.44 14.26
C LEU A 260 0.42 3.48 13.56
N ASP A 261 0.27 3.63 12.25
CA ASP A 261 -0.52 2.73 11.43
C ASP A 261 0.05 2.72 10.01
N PHE A 262 0.28 1.54 9.44
CA PHE A 262 0.86 1.45 8.09
C PHE A 262 -0.04 2.05 7.02
N TYR A 263 -1.34 2.22 7.26
CA TYR A 263 -2.27 2.86 6.34
C TYR A 263 -2.55 4.33 6.69
N ARG A 264 -1.71 4.95 7.53
CA ARG A 264 -1.72 6.40 7.78
C ARG A 264 -0.37 7.05 7.49
N PRO A 265 -0.35 8.37 7.23
CA PRO A 265 0.88 9.15 7.25
C PRO A 265 1.64 8.99 8.59
N PRO A 266 2.98 9.03 8.57
CA PRO A 266 3.85 9.19 7.39
C PRO A 266 4.20 7.86 6.69
N ILE A 267 3.70 6.71 7.17
CA ILE A 267 4.12 5.38 6.72
C ILE A 267 3.41 4.96 5.42
N TYR A 268 2.13 5.33 5.26
CA TYR A 268 1.31 4.88 4.13
C TYR A 268 1.88 5.23 2.75
N ALA A 269 2.31 6.48 2.58
CA ALA A 269 2.92 6.94 1.34
C ALA A 269 4.23 6.21 1.01
N GLN A 270 4.86 5.57 2.01
CA GLN A 270 6.13 4.88 1.82
C GLN A 270 6.03 3.58 1.04
N TRP A 271 4.92 2.87 1.17
CA TRP A 271 4.73 1.58 0.51
C TRP A 271 3.58 1.60 -0.50
N PHE A 272 2.62 2.52 -0.37
CA PHE A 272 1.49 2.61 -1.27
C PHE A 272 1.75 3.57 -2.43
N THR A 273 2.09 3.03 -3.60
CA THR A 273 2.42 3.84 -4.80
C THR A 273 1.21 4.53 -5.45
N GLY A 274 -0.01 4.25 -4.98
CA GLY A 274 -1.25 4.76 -5.58
C GLY A 274 -1.41 6.28 -5.51
N ILE A 275 -0.94 6.92 -4.43
CA ILE A 275 -0.96 8.39 -4.28
C ILE A 275 -0.13 9.03 -5.40
N ARG A 276 1.12 8.59 -5.53
CA ARG A 276 2.03 9.02 -6.58
C ARG A 276 1.50 8.70 -7.99
N GLU A 277 0.92 7.53 -8.20
CA GLU A 277 0.30 7.14 -9.48
C GLU A 277 -0.83 8.09 -9.87
N LYS A 278 -1.68 8.46 -8.90
CA LYS A 278 -2.76 9.41 -9.08
C LYS A 278 -2.23 10.80 -9.40
N ALA A 279 -1.28 11.33 -8.62
CA ALA A 279 -0.65 12.62 -8.87
C ALA A 279 -0.06 12.72 -10.29
N ARG A 280 0.69 11.71 -10.73
CA ARG A 280 1.23 11.64 -12.12
C ARG A 280 0.14 11.66 -13.19
N THR A 281 -0.99 11.01 -12.92
CA THR A 281 -2.11 10.92 -13.87
C THR A 281 -2.81 12.28 -13.99
N GLU A 282 -3.06 12.94 -12.87
CA GLU A 282 -3.70 14.27 -12.82
C GLU A 282 -2.81 15.35 -13.46
N ILE A 283 -1.52 15.41 -13.09
CA ILE A 283 -0.54 16.31 -13.72
C ILE A 283 -0.49 16.07 -15.23
N GLY A 284 -0.44 14.81 -15.65
CA GLY A 284 -0.43 14.45 -17.06
C GLY A 284 -1.71 14.84 -17.81
N ALA A 285 -2.87 14.80 -17.16
CA ALA A 285 -4.13 15.23 -17.75
C ALA A 285 -4.17 16.76 -17.95
N GLU A 286 -3.76 17.53 -16.94
CA GLU A 286 -3.72 18.99 -17.04
C GLU A 286 -2.71 19.48 -18.07
N LEU A 287 -1.51 18.90 -18.10
CA LEU A 287 -0.51 19.24 -19.12
C LEU A 287 -1.02 18.95 -20.54
N ARG A 288 -1.71 17.83 -20.76
CA ARG A 288 -2.32 17.53 -22.07
C ARG A 288 -3.38 18.56 -22.45
N ARG A 289 -4.23 18.97 -21.50
CA ARG A 289 -5.27 19.97 -21.71
C ARG A 289 -4.67 21.30 -22.16
N VAL A 290 -3.61 21.76 -21.51
CA VAL A 290 -2.89 22.98 -21.90
C VAL A 290 -2.27 22.84 -23.29
N LEU A 291 -1.53 21.76 -23.55
CA LEU A 291 -0.81 21.57 -24.81
C LEU A 291 -1.75 21.41 -26.01
N SER A 292 -2.89 20.73 -25.85
CA SER A 292 -3.86 20.54 -26.94
C SER A 292 -4.46 21.85 -27.45
N ALA A 293 -4.47 22.92 -26.64
CA ALA A 293 -4.92 24.23 -27.08
C ALA A 293 -3.96 24.88 -28.11
N TYR A 294 -2.75 24.33 -28.26
CA TYR A 294 -1.71 24.80 -29.18
C TYR A 294 -1.34 23.73 -30.24
N ASP A 295 -2.17 22.70 -30.44
CA ASP A 295 -1.88 21.55 -31.30
C ASP A 295 -0.60 20.78 -30.92
N LEU A 296 -0.25 20.83 -29.63
CA LEU A 296 0.92 20.17 -29.06
C LEU A 296 0.53 18.95 -28.21
N GLU A 297 1.45 18.00 -28.09
CA GLU A 297 1.29 16.76 -27.34
C GLU A 297 2.30 16.63 -26.19
N LEU A 298 1.83 16.07 -25.07
CA LEU A 298 2.67 15.64 -23.95
C LEU A 298 3.29 14.27 -24.26
N ARG A 299 4.60 14.15 -24.11
CA ARG A 299 5.31 12.86 -24.11
C ARG A 299 5.75 12.48 -22.70
N GLN A 300 5.05 11.53 -22.09
CA GLN A 300 5.42 11.01 -20.78
C GLN A 300 6.48 9.90 -20.92
N CYS A 301 7.69 10.18 -20.44
CA CYS A 301 8.76 9.21 -20.34
C CYS A 301 8.60 8.42 -19.04
N GLY A 302 8.18 7.15 -19.13
CA GLY A 302 8.03 6.28 -17.97
C GLY A 302 7.16 5.06 -18.25
N SER A 303 7.53 3.86 -17.78
CA SER A 303 6.81 2.59 -18.02
C SER A 303 5.49 2.59 -17.29
N LYS A 304 4.53 1.82 -17.84
CA LYS A 304 3.40 1.28 -17.06
C LYS A 304 3.85 0.25 -16.02
N LYS A 305 5.08 -0.25 -16.16
CA LYS A 305 5.71 -1.17 -15.20
C LYS A 305 5.94 -0.42 -13.88
N LYS A 306 5.51 -1.04 -12.78
CA LYS A 306 5.37 -0.39 -11.47
C LYS A 306 6.71 -0.17 -10.78
N THR A 307 7.66 -1.10 -10.93
CA THR A 307 8.95 -1.08 -10.23
C THR A 307 10.14 -1.14 -11.19
N LEU A 308 11.31 -0.67 -10.77
CA LEU A 308 12.57 -0.78 -11.51
C LEU A 308 12.86 -2.25 -11.84
N LYS A 309 12.69 -3.16 -10.87
CA LYS A 309 12.86 -4.61 -11.05
C LYS A 309 12.01 -5.17 -12.19
N SER A 310 10.78 -4.66 -12.36
CA SER A 310 9.95 -5.09 -13.48
C SER A 310 10.43 -4.52 -14.83
N CYS A 311 11.17 -3.41 -14.82
CA CYS A 311 11.79 -2.79 -16.00
C CYS A 311 13.05 -3.53 -16.45
N LYS A 312 14.13 -3.45 -15.66
CA LYS A 312 15.46 -4.04 -15.85
C LYS A 312 16.15 -4.17 -14.48
N PRO A 313 17.09 -5.10 -14.29
CA PRO A 313 17.81 -5.22 -13.04
C PRO A 313 18.70 -3.99 -12.79
N VAL A 314 18.90 -3.70 -11.51
CA VAL A 314 19.74 -2.59 -11.02
C VAL A 314 20.88 -3.16 -10.19
N ASP A 315 21.99 -2.43 -10.14
CA ASP A 315 23.17 -2.78 -9.36
C ASP A 315 23.27 -1.83 -8.15
N GLU A 316 23.08 -2.41 -6.97
CA GLU A 316 23.12 -1.71 -5.68
C GLU A 316 24.55 -1.34 -5.26
N THR A 317 25.60 -1.77 -5.97
CA THR A 317 26.98 -1.37 -5.68
C THR A 317 27.35 -0.05 -6.36
N ILE A 318 26.87 0.17 -7.58
CA ILE A 318 27.14 1.39 -8.37
C ILE A 318 25.97 2.38 -8.37
N GLY A 319 24.80 1.99 -7.84
CA GLY A 319 23.61 2.83 -7.82
C GLY A 319 23.08 3.16 -9.21
N PHE A 320 23.19 2.21 -10.14
CA PHE A 320 22.73 2.38 -11.53
C PHE A 320 22.13 1.08 -12.09
N TRP A 321 21.83 1.02 -13.38
CA TRP A 321 21.45 -0.22 -14.06
C TRP A 321 22.60 -1.23 -14.03
N GLU A 322 22.27 -2.52 -13.85
CA GLU A 322 23.29 -3.60 -13.86
C GLU A 322 24.08 -3.63 -15.17
N ASN A 323 23.40 -3.36 -16.28
CA ASN A 323 24.05 -3.03 -17.55
C ASN A 323 23.84 -1.54 -17.86
N PRO A 324 24.86 -0.68 -17.82
CA PRO A 324 24.71 0.75 -18.14
C PRO A 324 24.08 1.04 -19.51
N ALA A 325 24.23 0.13 -20.49
CA ALA A 325 23.58 0.26 -21.80
C ALA A 325 22.05 0.19 -21.73
N ASP A 326 21.47 -0.33 -20.63
CA ASP A 326 20.02 -0.38 -20.40
C ASP A 326 19.41 1.01 -20.09
N ALA A 327 20.23 2.06 -19.94
CA ALA A 327 19.81 3.46 -19.89
C ALA A 327 19.26 3.98 -21.25
N THR A 328 18.48 3.17 -21.94
CA THR A 328 17.94 3.39 -23.29
C THR A 328 16.56 2.78 -23.51
N ASN A 329 16.08 1.91 -22.61
CA ASN A 329 14.92 1.03 -22.85
C ASN A 329 13.56 1.62 -22.44
N LYS A 330 12.47 1.11 -23.06
CA LYS A 330 11.10 1.63 -22.89
C LYS A 330 10.49 1.29 -21.52
N PRO A 331 10.21 2.29 -20.69
CA PRO A 331 10.73 3.65 -20.67
C PRO A 331 11.65 3.90 -19.49
N LEU A 332 12.65 4.70 -19.84
CA LEU A 332 13.74 5.14 -19.03
C LEU A 332 13.25 5.84 -17.75
N ARG A 333 13.90 5.53 -16.63
CA ARG A 333 13.90 6.36 -15.42
C ARG A 333 15.24 7.06 -15.37
N TRP A 334 15.24 8.35 -15.06
CA TRP A 334 16.49 9.04 -14.78
C TRP A 334 16.90 8.75 -13.34
N LEU A 335 18.00 8.01 -13.18
CA LEU A 335 18.53 7.62 -11.89
C LEU A 335 19.50 8.70 -11.41
N LEU A 336 19.25 9.27 -10.23
CA LEU A 336 20.13 10.24 -9.60
C LEU A 336 20.67 9.66 -8.28
N HIS A 337 21.95 9.89 -8.01
CA HIS A 337 22.54 9.57 -6.71
C HIS A 337 22.14 10.64 -5.70
N LEU A 338 21.72 10.20 -4.51
CA LEU A 338 21.60 11.06 -3.33
C LEU A 338 22.60 10.59 -2.29
N GLU A 339 23.36 11.51 -1.72
CA GLU A 339 24.29 11.26 -0.63
C GLU A 339 24.00 12.22 0.53
N LEU A 340 24.06 11.70 1.76
CA LEU A 340 24.10 12.53 2.95
C LEU A 340 25.58 12.80 3.27
N ASP A 341 26.00 14.05 3.09
CA ASP A 341 27.34 14.54 3.41
C ASP A 341 27.24 15.48 4.61
N GLU A 342 27.78 15.03 5.74
CA GLU A 342 27.54 15.65 7.05
C GLU A 342 26.03 15.81 7.32
N ASP A 343 25.53 17.05 7.27
CA ASP A 343 24.12 17.40 7.47
C ASP A 343 23.41 17.83 6.18
N ARG A 344 24.05 17.71 5.02
CA ARG A 344 23.50 18.18 3.74
C ARG A 344 23.26 17.01 2.79
N VAL A 345 22.11 17.03 2.15
CA VAL A 345 21.79 16.10 1.07
C VAL A 345 22.36 16.67 -0.22
N ILE A 346 23.16 15.89 -0.94
CA ILE A 346 23.76 16.25 -2.22
C ILE A 346 23.23 15.30 -3.28
N ALA A 347 22.81 15.84 -4.42
CA ALA A 347 22.40 15.07 -5.58
C ALA A 347 23.52 15.05 -6.64
N ARG A 348 23.70 13.93 -7.34
CA ARG A 348 24.65 13.79 -8.45
C ARG A 348 24.07 12.94 -9.59
N VAL A 349 24.52 13.21 -10.81
CA VAL A 349 24.35 12.27 -11.92
C VAL A 349 25.38 11.14 -11.76
N PRO A 350 24.99 9.85 -11.83
CA PRO A 350 25.92 8.74 -11.75
C PRO A 350 27.02 8.83 -12.82
N ASP A 351 28.26 8.49 -12.47
CA ASP A 351 29.36 8.40 -13.45
C ASP A 351 29.28 7.08 -14.22
N GLN A 352 28.22 6.93 -15.02
CA GLN A 352 27.92 5.73 -15.78
C GLN A 352 27.54 6.08 -17.22
N HIS A 353 27.87 5.18 -18.15
CA HIS A 353 27.47 5.37 -19.54
C HIS A 353 25.94 5.50 -19.66
N GLY A 354 25.48 6.58 -20.28
CA GLY A 354 24.05 6.84 -20.46
C GLY A 354 23.33 7.46 -19.26
N ALA A 355 24.03 7.82 -18.17
CA ALA A 355 23.41 8.46 -17.01
C ALA A 355 22.74 9.81 -17.32
N ARG A 356 23.19 10.50 -18.37
CA ARG A 356 22.57 11.75 -18.90
C ARG A 356 21.49 11.52 -19.94
N ARG A 357 21.12 10.28 -20.25
CA ARG A 357 19.95 9.97 -21.08
C ARG A 357 18.73 10.03 -20.18
N ILE A 358 17.97 11.12 -20.31
CA ILE A 358 16.87 11.40 -19.38
C ILE A 358 15.51 10.98 -19.91
N ALA A 359 15.38 10.79 -21.22
CA ALA A 359 14.08 10.62 -21.85
C ALA A 359 14.11 9.64 -23.01
N PHE A 360 13.00 8.92 -23.15
CA PHE A 360 12.68 8.08 -24.28
C PHE A 360 11.19 8.24 -24.59
N ALA A 361 10.83 8.62 -25.80
CA ALA A 361 9.45 8.92 -26.15
C ALA A 361 9.14 8.67 -27.64
N ASN A 362 7.86 8.46 -27.96
CA ASN A 362 7.41 8.53 -29.35
C ASN A 362 7.32 10.00 -29.76
N THR A 363 8.14 10.42 -30.72
CA THR A 363 8.19 11.79 -31.24
C THR A 363 7.96 11.84 -32.75
N ALA A 364 7.49 10.74 -33.36
CA ALA A 364 7.37 10.59 -34.81
C ALA A 364 6.49 11.66 -35.48
N GLN A 365 5.50 12.19 -34.76
CA GLN A 365 4.55 13.17 -35.30
C GLN A 365 5.08 14.60 -35.34
N GLY A 366 6.22 14.91 -34.69
CA GLY A 366 6.73 16.29 -34.62
C GLY A 366 5.84 17.25 -33.80
N THR A 367 4.84 16.76 -33.10
CA THR A 367 3.90 17.54 -32.26
C THR A 367 4.31 17.59 -30.79
N SER A 368 5.54 17.17 -30.44
CA SER A 368 5.94 17.01 -29.03
C SER A 368 6.26 18.37 -28.40
N GLY A 369 5.27 18.99 -27.75
CA GLY A 369 5.40 20.29 -27.10
C GLY A 369 5.80 20.23 -25.63
N ALA A 370 5.74 19.06 -25.01
CA ALA A 370 6.39 18.86 -23.72
C ALA A 370 6.81 17.41 -23.51
N ILE A 371 7.83 17.22 -22.66
CA ILE A 371 8.20 15.91 -22.13
C ILE A 371 8.19 15.95 -20.60
N THR A 372 7.77 14.85 -19.97
CA THR A 372 7.98 14.64 -18.52
C THR A 372 8.84 13.41 -18.31
N THR A 373 9.99 13.60 -17.68
CA THR A 373 10.92 12.53 -17.27
C THR A 373 10.69 12.14 -15.83
N ARG A 374 10.55 10.84 -15.55
CA ARG A 374 10.51 10.33 -14.17
C ARG A 374 11.92 10.21 -13.60
N ILE A 375 12.14 10.83 -12.44
CA ILE A 375 13.37 10.73 -11.65
C ILE A 375 13.14 9.75 -10.51
N VAL A 376 14.11 8.85 -10.27
CA VAL A 376 14.13 7.92 -9.13
C VAL A 376 15.48 8.02 -8.44
N PRO A 377 15.54 8.14 -7.10
CA PRO A 377 16.81 8.25 -6.40
C PRO A 377 17.43 6.88 -6.12
N ALA A 378 18.76 6.80 -6.28
CA ALA A 378 19.60 5.80 -5.66
C ALA A 378 20.35 6.45 -4.49
N ILE A 379 19.96 6.10 -3.26
CA ILE A 379 20.49 6.72 -2.04
C ILE A 379 21.74 5.95 -1.62
N ARG A 380 22.88 6.62 -1.54
CA ARG A 380 24.16 6.04 -1.12
C ARG A 380 24.15 5.85 0.39
N LEU A 381 24.32 4.62 0.85
CA LEU A 381 24.40 4.28 2.27
C LEU A 381 25.83 4.31 2.79
N ARG A 382 26.76 3.84 1.97
CA ARG A 382 28.21 3.85 2.21
C ARG A 382 28.93 3.64 0.89
N GLU A 383 30.26 3.58 0.91
CA GLU A 383 31.05 3.25 -0.27
C GLU A 383 30.56 1.93 -0.90
N ASN A 384 30.29 1.98 -2.21
CA ASN A 384 29.78 0.87 -3.02
C ASN A 384 28.50 0.21 -2.49
N LYS A 385 27.61 0.97 -1.86
CA LYS A 385 26.29 0.49 -1.42
C LYS A 385 25.21 1.56 -1.58
N PHE A 386 24.20 1.24 -2.38
CA PHE A 386 23.06 2.08 -2.70
C PHE A 386 21.74 1.34 -2.44
N VAL A 387 20.69 2.12 -2.17
CA VAL A 387 19.31 1.64 -2.16
C VAL A 387 18.50 2.47 -3.14
N PHE A 388 17.76 1.80 -4.01
CA PHE A 388 16.80 2.45 -4.91
C PHE A 388 15.50 2.70 -4.16
N TYR A 389 15.26 3.96 -3.79
CA TYR A 389 14.09 4.31 -3.00
C TYR A 389 12.95 4.75 -3.91
N GLU A 390 12.34 3.76 -4.59
CA GLU A 390 11.23 3.95 -5.54
C GLU A 390 9.96 4.52 -4.92
N THR A 391 9.92 4.66 -3.59
CA THR A 391 8.92 5.43 -2.87
C THR A 391 8.94 6.89 -3.34
N TRP A 392 10.12 7.49 -3.46
CA TRP A 392 10.27 8.84 -3.98
C TRP A 392 10.37 8.83 -5.49
N GLU A 393 9.61 9.72 -6.13
CA GLU A 393 9.83 10.08 -7.52
C GLU A 393 9.56 11.57 -7.71
N TRP A 394 10.11 12.11 -8.80
CA TRP A 394 9.81 13.45 -9.31
C TRP A 394 9.53 13.38 -10.80
N LEU A 395 8.90 14.43 -11.35
CA LEU A 395 8.86 14.66 -12.79
C LEU A 395 9.73 15.86 -13.14
N LEU A 396 10.65 15.69 -14.09
CA LEU A 396 11.29 16.81 -14.77
C LEU A 396 10.52 17.12 -16.05
N LEU A 397 9.91 18.31 -16.09
CA LEU A 397 9.17 18.83 -17.24
C LEU A 397 10.11 19.67 -18.12
N HIS A 398 10.04 19.48 -19.43
CA HIS A 398 10.52 20.45 -20.42
C HIS A 398 9.40 20.77 -21.40
N CYS A 399 9.19 22.05 -21.70
CA CYS A 399 8.20 22.55 -22.65
C CYS A 399 8.89 23.20 -23.84
N PHE A 400 8.47 22.86 -25.05
CA PHE A 400 9.11 23.25 -26.31
C PHE A 400 8.16 24.12 -27.13
N LEU A 401 8.67 25.24 -27.61
CA LEU A 401 8.02 26.07 -28.62
C LEU A 401 9.10 26.63 -29.56
N PRO A 402 9.15 26.24 -30.84
CA PRO A 402 8.28 25.23 -31.49
C PRO A 402 8.45 23.83 -30.90
N ALA A 403 7.56 22.89 -31.26
CA ALA A 403 7.63 21.49 -30.87
C ALA A 403 8.98 20.85 -31.24
N LEU A 404 9.34 19.74 -30.57
CA LEU A 404 10.53 18.98 -30.93
C LEU A 404 10.46 18.48 -32.39
N PRO A 405 11.60 18.46 -33.11
CA PRO A 405 11.67 17.86 -34.44
C PRO A 405 11.16 16.41 -34.45
N ALA A 406 10.50 16.03 -35.54
CA ALA A 406 10.00 14.67 -35.74
C ALA A 406 11.14 13.64 -35.64
N GLY A 407 11.00 12.72 -34.69
CA GLY A 407 11.93 11.61 -34.48
C GLY A 407 11.31 10.28 -34.91
N SER A 408 11.38 9.28 -34.04
CA SER A 408 10.83 7.94 -34.27
C SER A 408 9.71 7.57 -33.29
N SER A 409 9.12 6.39 -33.46
CA SER A 409 8.14 5.81 -32.52
C SER A 409 8.75 5.44 -31.16
N GLY A 410 10.05 5.64 -31.00
CA GLY A 410 10.81 5.39 -29.78
C GLY A 410 12.15 6.09 -29.85
N GLN A 411 12.10 7.42 -29.75
CA GLN A 411 13.26 8.28 -29.80
C GLN A 411 13.89 8.44 -28.41
N LEU A 412 15.16 8.08 -28.32
CA LEU A 412 16.01 8.37 -27.18
C LEU A 412 16.49 9.83 -27.27
N PHE A 413 16.52 10.50 -26.13
CA PHE A 413 17.17 11.80 -25.98
C PHE A 413 18.64 11.55 -25.68
N ASP A 414 19.53 12.19 -26.44
CA ASP A 414 20.95 11.84 -26.47
C ASP A 414 21.62 12.14 -25.11
N GLU A 415 21.36 13.34 -24.60
CA GLU A 415 22.01 13.86 -23.39
C GLU A 415 21.25 15.05 -22.83
N PHE A 416 21.14 15.13 -21.52
CA PHE A 416 20.84 16.35 -20.78
C PHE A 416 22.01 16.65 -19.85
N ASP A 417 22.66 17.78 -20.07
CA ASP A 417 23.71 18.30 -19.19
C ASP A 417 23.05 19.09 -18.06
N GLU A 418 23.06 18.49 -16.88
CA GLU A 418 22.53 19.04 -15.64
C GLU A 418 23.19 20.34 -15.19
N THR A 419 24.41 20.63 -15.64
CA THR A 419 25.15 21.84 -15.24
C THR A 419 24.85 23.03 -16.13
N THR A 420 24.65 22.78 -17.43
CA THR A 420 24.37 23.85 -18.42
C THR A 420 22.90 23.94 -18.82
N GLY A 421 22.08 22.97 -18.42
CA GLY A 421 20.70 22.82 -18.88
C GLY A 421 20.58 22.46 -20.36
N LYS A 422 21.69 22.07 -21.02
CA LYS A 422 21.69 21.75 -22.45
C LYS A 422 21.04 20.39 -22.68
N LEU A 423 19.88 20.40 -23.34
CA LEU A 423 19.23 19.19 -23.84
C LEU A 423 19.65 18.93 -25.29
N THR A 424 20.24 17.76 -25.55
CA THR A 424 20.60 17.27 -26.89
C THR A 424 19.62 16.19 -27.33
N TYR A 425 19.07 16.38 -28.51
CA TYR A 425 18.12 15.47 -29.13
C TYR A 425 18.38 15.42 -30.64
N MET A 426 18.52 14.20 -31.16
CA MET A 426 18.90 13.91 -32.54
C MET A 426 20.19 14.65 -32.95
N GLY A 427 21.17 14.66 -32.04
CA GLY A 427 22.48 15.30 -32.24
C GLY A 427 22.45 16.83 -32.26
N ARG A 428 21.33 17.46 -31.89
CA ARG A 428 21.17 18.93 -31.87
C ARG A 428 20.71 19.42 -30.51
N ARG A 429 21.24 20.58 -30.10
CA ARG A 429 20.73 21.30 -28.93
C ARG A 429 19.28 21.71 -29.19
N GLN A 430 18.41 21.40 -28.25
CA GLN A 430 17.01 21.84 -28.26
C GLN A 430 16.85 23.08 -27.38
N GLN A 431 16.01 24.00 -27.84
CA GLN A 431 15.51 25.11 -27.02
C GLN A 431 14.19 24.68 -26.39
N TYR A 432 14.04 24.95 -25.10
CA TYR A 432 12.78 24.83 -24.38
C TYR A 432 12.41 26.19 -23.80
N VAL A 433 11.12 26.49 -23.72
CA VAL A 433 10.62 27.78 -23.20
C VAL A 433 10.30 27.73 -21.71
N ALA A 434 10.14 26.53 -21.16
CA ALA A 434 9.98 26.31 -19.73
C ALA A 434 10.56 24.94 -19.36
N ALA A 435 11.04 24.83 -18.13
CA ALA A 435 11.36 23.56 -17.50
C ALA A 435 11.11 23.66 -15.99
N GLY A 436 10.83 22.53 -15.34
CA GLY A 436 10.54 22.52 -13.91
C GLY A 436 10.59 21.13 -13.29
N LEU A 437 10.99 21.08 -12.03
CA LEU A 437 10.93 19.89 -11.19
C LEU A 437 9.59 19.86 -10.46
N ILE A 438 8.86 18.76 -10.60
CA ILE A 438 7.52 18.57 -10.01
C ILE A 438 7.61 17.43 -8.99
N THR A 439 7.21 17.73 -7.76
CA THR A 439 7.09 16.73 -6.69
C THR A 439 5.85 15.87 -6.89
N LEU A 440 5.90 14.62 -6.44
CA LEU A 440 4.80 13.66 -6.56
C LEU A 440 4.33 13.08 -5.22
N GLN A 441 4.96 13.50 -4.13
CA GLN A 441 4.54 13.17 -2.77
C GLN A 441 3.85 14.38 -2.15
N GLU A 442 2.75 14.12 -1.44
CA GLU A 442 1.99 15.15 -0.72
C GLU A 442 2.66 15.50 0.61
N ASP A 443 3.26 14.50 1.27
CA ASP A 443 3.91 14.64 2.57
C ASP A 443 5.43 14.73 2.45
N ASP A 444 6.08 15.39 3.40
CA ASP A 444 7.53 15.43 3.54
C ASP A 444 8.06 14.12 4.15
N ASN A 445 7.94 13.04 3.37
CA ASN A 445 8.33 11.71 3.77
C ASN A 445 9.83 11.60 4.07
N GLU A 446 10.21 10.82 5.07
CA GLU A 446 11.60 10.62 5.47
C GLU A 446 12.10 9.21 5.13
N PHE A 447 13.28 9.13 4.50
CA PHE A 447 14.04 7.91 4.27
C PHE A 447 15.01 7.70 5.43
N VAL A 448 14.81 6.63 6.21
CA VAL A 448 15.62 6.33 7.39
C VAL A 448 16.19 4.92 7.30
N VAL A 449 17.50 4.80 7.50
CA VAL A 449 18.20 3.53 7.55
C VAL A 449 19.41 3.63 8.50
N ALA A 450 19.74 2.54 9.20
CA ALA A 450 20.76 2.54 10.25
C ALA A 450 22.17 2.92 9.76
N GLU A 451 22.46 2.74 8.47
CA GLU A 451 23.75 3.11 7.88
C GLU A 451 23.94 4.63 7.69
N LEU A 452 22.88 5.44 7.77
CA LEU A 452 22.96 6.89 7.68
C LEU A 452 23.05 7.53 9.06
N SER A 453 23.73 8.68 9.15
CA SER A 453 23.83 9.47 10.40
C SER A 453 22.48 10.00 10.89
N ARG A 454 21.56 10.26 9.94
CA ARG A 454 20.16 10.65 10.18
C ARG A 454 19.28 10.26 8.99
N GLY A 455 17.97 10.40 9.14
CA GLY A 455 17.04 10.32 8.02
C GLY A 455 17.24 11.45 7.01
N ILE A 456 16.87 11.19 5.75
CA ILE A 456 16.81 12.19 4.69
C ILE A 456 15.34 12.49 4.41
N LYS A 457 14.94 13.75 4.36
CA LYS A 457 13.56 14.12 4.00
C LYS A 457 13.38 14.28 2.50
N TYR A 458 12.16 14.06 2.02
CA TYR A 458 11.79 14.23 0.62
C TYR A 458 11.99 15.68 0.16
N SER A 459 11.74 16.65 1.03
CA SER A 459 11.99 18.08 0.81
C SER A 459 13.48 18.37 0.61
N GLU A 460 14.35 17.83 1.47
CA GLU A 460 15.81 17.97 1.36
C GLU A 460 16.34 17.30 0.09
N ALA A 461 15.84 16.11 -0.24
CA ALA A 461 16.16 15.44 -1.49
C ALA A 461 15.68 16.24 -2.71
N THR A 462 14.50 16.86 -2.62
CA THR A 462 13.96 17.74 -3.68
C THR A 462 14.86 18.97 -3.88
N GLU A 463 15.29 19.61 -2.80
CA GLU A 463 16.18 20.78 -2.84
C GLU A 463 17.56 20.41 -3.42
N ALA A 464 18.11 19.26 -3.03
CA ALA A 464 19.36 18.75 -3.57
C ALA A 464 19.27 18.51 -5.09
N ILE A 465 18.18 17.88 -5.56
CA ILE A 465 17.92 17.64 -6.98
C ILE A 465 17.70 18.96 -7.73
N ALA A 466 16.96 19.89 -7.15
CA ALA A 466 16.75 21.22 -7.75
C ALA A 466 18.05 22.02 -7.85
N THR A 467 18.96 21.86 -6.90
CA THR A 467 20.30 22.48 -6.93
C THR A 467 21.20 21.84 -7.99
N LEU A 468 21.11 20.52 -8.17
CA LEU A 468 21.87 19.79 -9.21
C LEU A 468 21.42 20.18 -10.62
N ILE A 469 20.11 20.33 -10.84
CA ILE A 469 19.54 20.50 -12.18
C ILE A 469 19.45 21.98 -12.54
N HIS A 470 20.41 22.44 -13.33
CA HIS A 470 20.28 23.72 -14.02
C HIS A 470 19.35 23.60 -15.23
N VAL A 471 18.49 24.62 -15.41
CA VAL A 471 17.66 24.78 -16.59
C VAL A 471 17.95 26.15 -17.23
N ALA A 472 18.01 26.17 -18.55
CA ALA A 472 18.30 27.33 -19.39
C ALA A 472 17.17 27.53 -20.42
N PRO A 473 15.94 27.88 -19.97
CA PRO A 473 14.84 28.15 -20.89
C PRO A 473 15.20 29.33 -21.79
N ALA A 474 14.84 29.24 -23.07
CA ALA A 474 14.91 30.36 -23.98
C ALA A 474 13.96 31.45 -23.47
N HIS A 475 14.50 32.61 -23.11
CA HIS A 475 13.67 33.78 -22.89
C HIS A 475 12.95 34.08 -24.21
N ALA A 476 11.61 34.06 -24.18
CA ALA A 476 10.86 34.72 -25.22
C ALA A 476 11.37 36.16 -25.25
N ALA A 477 12.02 36.56 -26.34
CA ALA A 477 12.23 37.97 -26.57
C ALA A 477 10.83 38.58 -26.51
N THR A 478 10.57 39.37 -25.48
CA THR A 478 9.36 40.16 -25.39
C THR A 478 9.38 41.04 -26.63
N THR A 479 8.63 40.66 -27.66
CA THR A 479 8.34 41.53 -28.80
C THR A 479 7.50 42.65 -28.21
N ALA A 480 8.18 43.68 -27.71
CA ALA A 480 7.55 44.96 -27.45
C ALA A 480 6.88 45.36 -28.76
N LEU A 481 5.57 45.52 -28.66
CA LEU A 481 4.66 45.94 -29.71
C LEU A 481 5.30 47.08 -30.51
N GLN A 482 5.58 46.85 -31.79
CA GLN A 482 5.70 47.93 -32.76
C GLN A 482 4.29 48.53 -32.94
N GLU A 483 3.89 49.38 -31.99
CA GLU A 483 2.73 50.28 -32.10
C GLU A 483 3.15 51.76 -32.25
N GLU A 484 4.41 52.02 -32.63
CA GLU A 484 4.91 53.39 -32.87
C GLU A 484 5.25 53.73 -34.35
N GLU A 485 4.85 52.90 -35.32
CA GLU A 485 5.01 53.23 -36.77
C GLU A 485 3.68 53.31 -37.55
N LEU A 486 2.59 53.71 -36.88
CA LEU A 486 1.32 54.08 -37.55
C LEU A 486 0.77 55.47 -37.14
N GLN A 487 1.56 56.29 -36.43
CA GLN A 487 1.25 57.70 -36.18
C GLN A 487 2.19 58.68 -36.91
N GLY A 488 2.94 58.20 -37.91
CA GLY A 488 3.89 58.98 -38.69
C GLY A 488 3.55 59.05 -40.17
N ASP A 489 2.28 59.18 -40.56
CA ASP A 489 1.92 59.58 -41.93
C ASP A 489 0.52 60.24 -41.98
N ALA A 490 0.48 61.48 -41.49
CA ALA A 490 -0.55 62.47 -41.80
C ALA A 490 0.09 63.86 -41.64
N GLY A 491 0.89 64.24 -42.63
CA GLY A 491 1.43 65.58 -42.84
C GLY A 491 1.14 66.06 -44.25
#